data_AF-A0A1E7RT42-F1
#
_entry.id   AF-A0A1E7RT42-F1
#
_cell.length_a   1.000
_cell.length_b   1.000
_cell.length_c   1.000
_cell.angle_alpha   90.00
_cell.angle_beta   90.00
_cell.angle_gamma   90.00
#
_symmetry.space_group_name_H-M   'P 1'
#
loop_
_entity.id
_entity.type
_entity.pdbx_description
1 polymer ?
#
loop_
_entity_poly.entity_id
_entity_poly.type
_entity_poly.pdbx_seq_one_letter_code
_entity_poly.pdbx_strand_id
1 'polypeptide(L)'
;MRLWAANQSLHVSLNSDLGGGAEDFGELLSDLFEHAARMFAERDGQSVQDCRAVMLRDFLNRVDAPKDSIEGAISDRDDRKPSH
;
A
#
# COMPACT_ATOMS: atom_id res chain seq x y z
N MET A 1 -9.07 0.53 4.85
CA MET A 1 -7.73 1.06 4.47
C MET A 1 -7.92 2.37 3.72
N ARG A 2 -7.06 3.37 3.97
CA ARG A 2 -6.99 4.60 3.17
C ARG A 2 -5.55 4.79 2.70
N LEU A 3 -5.37 4.95 1.39
CA LEU A 3 -4.12 5.28 0.73
C LEU A 3 -4.22 6.71 0.19
N TRP A 4 -3.21 7.53 0.45
CA TRP A 4 -3.11 8.84 -0.18
C TRP A 4 -1.65 9.23 -0.37
N ALA A 5 -1.39 9.98 -1.44
CA ALA A 5 -0.09 10.60 -1.65
C ALA A 5 -0.14 12.04 -1.14
N ALA A 6 0.81 12.41 -0.29
CA ALA A 6 1.01 13.79 0.15
C ALA A 6 2.51 14.04 0.29
N ASN A 7 2.98 15.25 -0.02
CA ASN A 7 4.39 15.63 0.11
C ASN A 7 5.38 14.66 -0.55
N GLN A 8 5.03 14.07 -1.70
CA GLN A 8 5.82 13.05 -2.42
C GLN A 8 5.98 11.71 -1.67
N SER A 9 5.32 11.54 -0.53
CA SER A 9 5.26 10.30 0.23
C SER A 9 3.91 9.61 0.06
N LEU A 10 3.93 8.27 0.08
CA LEU A 10 2.73 7.46 0.18
C LEU A 10 2.40 7.28 1.66
N HIS A 11 1.21 7.70 2.06
CA HIS A 11 0.70 7.47 3.40
C HIS A 11 -0.37 6.38 3.37
N VAL A 12 -0.28 5.48 4.35
CA VAL A 12 -1.24 4.41 4.55
C VAL A 12 -1.79 4.51 5.96
N SER A 13 -3.11 4.53 6.09
CA SER A 13 -3.78 4.24 7.35
C SER A 13 -4.64 2.99 7.22
N LEU A 14 -4.39 2.06 8.13
CA LEU A 14 -5.18 0.85 8.32
C LEU A 14 -6.07 1.10 9.53
N ASN A 15 -7.36 0.75 9.40
CA ASN A 15 -8.24 0.77 10.56
C ASN A 15 -7.81 -0.38 11.49
N SER A 16 -7.71 -0.13 12.79
CA SER A 16 -7.45 -1.15 13.81
C SER A 16 -8.51 -2.26 13.80
N ASP A 17 -9.72 -1.96 13.33
CA ASP A 17 -10.81 -2.93 13.19
C ASP A 17 -10.71 -3.80 11.92
N LEU A 18 -9.63 -3.66 11.14
CA LEU A 18 -9.39 -4.53 9.98
C LEU A 18 -9.11 -5.95 10.47
N GLY A 19 -10.16 -6.76 10.57
CA GLY A 19 -10.05 -8.18 10.84
C GLY A 19 -9.40 -8.90 9.66
N GLY A 20 -8.64 -9.95 9.96
CA GLY A 20 -7.93 -10.76 8.96
C GLY A 20 -6.50 -11.08 9.38
N GLY A 21 -5.98 -12.19 8.89
CA GLY A 21 -4.59 -12.58 9.04
C GLY A 21 -3.69 -11.95 7.99
N ALA A 22 -2.42 -12.37 7.98
CA ALA A 22 -1.46 -11.97 6.95
C ALA A 22 -1.91 -12.39 5.54
N GLU A 23 -2.65 -13.49 5.43
CA GLU A 23 -3.18 -14.03 4.17
C GLU A 23 -4.22 -13.09 3.55
N ASP A 24 -5.22 -12.64 4.32
CA ASP A 24 -6.23 -11.69 3.86
C ASP A 24 -5.60 -10.36 3.41
N PHE A 25 -4.55 -9.94 4.11
CA PHE A 25 -3.80 -8.74 3.74
C PHE A 25 -2.98 -8.95 2.46
N GLY A 26 -2.45 -10.15 2.25
CA GLY A 26 -1.77 -10.54 1.01
C GLY A 26 -2.70 -10.52 -0.21
N GLU A 27 -3.94 -10.98 -0.06
CA GLU A 27 -4.96 -10.88 -1.12
C GLU A 27 -5.25 -9.41 -1.46
N LEU A 28 -5.44 -8.56 -0.45
CA LEU A 28 -5.65 -7.13 -0.63
C LEU A 28 -4.49 -6.46 -1.38
N LEU A 29 -3.24 -6.80 -1.05
CA LEU A 29 -2.07 -6.28 -1.76
C LEU A 29 -2.01 -6.77 -3.22
N SER A 30 -2.45 -8.00 -3.47
CA SER A 30 -2.49 -8.57 -4.81
C SER A 30 -3.52 -7.86 -5.71
N ASP A 31 -4.69 -7.53 -5.17
CA ASP A 31 -5.71 -6.74 -5.88
C ASP A 31 -5.23 -5.32 -6.18
N LEU A 32 -4.58 -4.68 -5.21
CA LEU A 32 -4.01 -3.34 -5.39
C LEU A 32 -2.92 -3.33 -6.48
N PHE A 33 -2.06 -4.34 -6.46
CA PHE A 33 -1.02 -4.54 -7.48
C PHE A 33 -1.61 -4.69 -8.88
N GLU A 34 -2.61 -5.57 -9.05
CA GLU A 34 -3.25 -5.80 -10.34
C GLU A 34 -3.98 -4.54 -10.86
N HIS A 35 -4.67 -3.83 -9.97
CA HIS A 35 -5.34 -2.59 -10.31
C HIS A 35 -4.36 -1.51 -10.77
N ALA A 36 -3.26 -1.32 -10.04
CA ALA A 36 -2.22 -0.36 -10.40
C ALA A 36 -1.58 -0.69 -11.75
N ALA A 37 -1.25 -1.96 -12.00
CA ALA A 37 -0.63 -2.38 -13.26
C ALA A 37 -1.53 -2.07 -14.47
N ARG A 38 -2.85 -2.29 -14.37
CA ARG A 38 -3.80 -1.93 -15.42
C ARG A 38 -3.90 -0.42 -15.62
N MET A 39 -3.99 0.34 -14.54
CA MET A 39 -4.09 1.80 -14.59
C MET A 39 -2.86 2.42 -15.28
N PHE A 40 -1.65 1.98 -14.94
CA PHE A 40 -0.43 2.47 -15.56
C PHE A 40 -0.31 2.06 -17.04
N ALA A 41 -0.66 0.82 -17.36
CA ALA A 41 -0.68 0.34 -18.73
C ALA A 41 -1.61 1.17 -19.62
N GLU A 42 -2.82 1.48 -19.12
CA GLU A 42 -3.77 2.35 -19.82
C GLU A 42 -3.25 3.78 -19.96
N ARG A 43 -2.73 4.37 -18.87
CA ARG A 43 -2.22 5.75 -18.85
C ARG A 43 -1.06 5.97 -19.82
N ASP A 44 -0.12 5.01 -19.86
CA ASP A 44 1.14 5.16 -20.58
C ASP A 44 1.13 4.43 -21.94
N GLY A 45 0.02 3.78 -22.31
CA GLY A 45 -0.11 3.02 -23.56
C GLY A 45 0.81 1.79 -23.60
N GLN A 46 1.11 1.20 -22.45
CA GLN A 46 2.00 0.05 -22.30
C GLN A 46 1.21 -1.26 -22.13
N SER A 47 1.89 -2.41 -22.24
CA SER A 47 1.25 -3.68 -21.94
C SER A 47 1.10 -3.86 -20.43
N VAL A 48 -0.04 -4.42 -19.99
CA VAL A 48 -0.26 -4.74 -18.57
C VAL A 48 0.82 -5.72 -18.06
N GLN A 49 1.28 -6.63 -18.92
CA GLN A 49 2.31 -7.62 -18.58
C GLN A 49 3.66 -6.96 -18.25
N ASP A 50 4.07 -5.97 -19.04
CA ASP A 50 5.31 -5.23 -18.81
C ASP A 50 5.21 -4.38 -17.53
N CYS A 51 4.09 -3.68 -17.33
CA CYS A 51 3.85 -2.92 -16.10
C CYS A 51 3.89 -3.82 -14.86
N ARG A 52 3.23 -4.99 -14.91
CA ARG A 52 3.30 -6.00 -13.83
C ARG A 52 4.72 -6.44 -13.55
N ALA A 53 5.49 -6.78 -14.58
CA ALA A 53 6.86 -7.28 -14.42
C ALA A 53 7.77 -6.25 -13.74
N VAL A 54 7.67 -4.98 -14.13
CA VAL A 54 8.43 -3.87 -13.53
C VAL A 54 8.00 -3.65 -12.08
N MET A 55 6.70 -3.55 -11.81
CA MET A 55 6.18 -3.34 -10.46
C MET A 55 6.56 -4.48 -9.51
N LEU A 56 6.44 -5.73 -9.96
CA LEU A 56 6.80 -6.91 -9.15
C LEU A 56 8.30 -6.93 -8.85
N ARG A 57 9.15 -6.58 -9.83
CA ARG A 57 10.59 -6.48 -9.63
C ARG A 57 10.93 -5.46 -8.54
N ASP A 58 10.36 -4.25 -8.61
CA ASP A 58 10.61 -3.21 -7.59
C ASP A 58 10.10 -3.65 -6.21
N PHE A 59 8.94 -4.29 -6.15
CA PHE A 59 8.38 -4.83 -4.91
C PHE A 59 9.32 -5.85 -4.26
N LEU A 60 9.79 -6.85 -5.02
CA LEU A 60 10.70 -7.87 -4.50
C LEU A 60 12.04 -7.27 -4.05
N ASN A 61 12.59 -6.31 -4.79
CA ASN A 61 13.81 -5.61 -4.38
C ASN A 61 13.64 -4.88 -3.03
N ARG A 62 12.47 -4.25 -2.80
CA ARG A 62 12.17 -3.59 -1.51
C ARG A 62 11.92 -4.55 -0.37
N VAL A 63 11.39 -5.75 -0.65
CA VAL A 63 11.23 -6.80 0.36
C VAL A 63 12.61 -7.33 0.79
N ASP A 64 13.54 -7.49 -0.15
CA ASP A 64 14.90 -7.94 0.11
C ASP A 64 15.75 -6.87 0.83
N ALA A 65 15.53 -5.59 0.51
CA ALA A 65 16.17 -4.45 1.15
C ALA A 65 15.13 -3.41 1.64
N PRO A 66 14.51 -3.64 2.81
CA PRO A 66 13.53 -2.71 3.37
C PRO A 66 14.13 -1.33 3.63
N LYS A 67 13.37 -0.26 3.37
CA LYS A 67 13.77 1.10 3.77
C LYS A 67 13.63 1.26 5.28
N ASP A 68 14.58 1.94 5.90
CA ASP A 68 14.58 2.24 7.35
C ASP A 68 13.37 3.09 7.80
N SER A 69 12.73 3.80 6.85
CA SER A 69 11.52 4.58 7.10
C SER A 69 10.37 4.06 6.23
N ILE A 70 9.44 3.32 6.85
CA ILE A 70 8.09 3.16 6.32
C ILE A 70 7.27 4.28 6.96
N GLU A 71 7.02 5.36 6.23
CA GLU A 71 6.13 6.43 6.67
C GLU A 71 4.67 5.93 6.62
N GLY A 72 4.22 5.30 7.71
CA GLY A 72 2.85 4.84 7.90
C GLY A 72 2.53 4.73 9.37
N ALA A 73 1.51 5.45 9.82
CA ALA A 73 1.02 5.36 11.19
C ALA A 73 -0.24 4.47 11.22
N ILE A 74 -0.23 3.45 12.07
CA ILE A 74 -1.48 2.87 12.57
C ILE A 74 -2.05 3.93 13.51
N SER A 75 -3.11 4.62 13.09
CA SER A 75 -3.85 5.48 14.02
C SER A 75 -4.64 4.58 14.94
N ASP A 76 -4.12 4.31 16.13
CA ASP A 76 -4.95 3.85 17.23
C ASP A 76 -6.02 4.91 17.46
N ARG A 77 -7.30 4.54 17.31
CA ARG A 77 -8.38 5.32 17.88
C ARG A 77 -8.30 5.20 19.40
N ASP A 78 -7.43 5.99 20.02
CA ASP A 78 -7.59 6.38 21.41
C ASP A 78 -7.65 7.90 21.52
N ASP A 79 -8.67 8.49 20.88
CA ASP A 79 -9.22 9.78 21.32
C ASP A 79 -10.03 9.55 22.61
N ARG A 80 -9.37 9.19 23.72
CA ARG A 80 -9.97 9.26 25.06
C ARG A 80 -9.51 10.50 25.82
N LYS A 81 -10.46 11.44 25.83
CA LYS A 81 -10.76 12.49 26.83
C LYS A 81 -9.80 13.67 26.97
N PRO A 82 -10.31 14.92 26.87
CA PRO A 82 -9.84 15.98 27.74
C PRO A 82 -10.41 15.76 29.14
N SER A 83 -9.50 15.66 30.10
CA SER A 83 -9.75 15.89 31.52
C SER A 83 -10.20 17.33 31.73
N HIS A 84 -11.42 17.54 32.22
CA HIS A 84 -11.73 18.44 33.33
C HIS A 84 -13.19 18.29 33.79
#